data_AF-A0A7R9M775-F1
#
_entry.id   AF-A0A7R9M775-F1
#
_cell.length_a   1.000
_cell.length_b   1.000
_cell.length_c   1.000
_cell.angle_alpha   90.00
_cell.angle_beta   90.00
_cell.angle_gamma   90.00
#
_symmetry.space_group_name_H-M   'P 1'
#
loop_
_entity.id
_entity.type
_entity.pdbx_description
1 polymer ?
#
loop_
_entity_poly.entity_id
_entity_poly.type
_entity_poly.pdbx_seq_one_letter_code
_entity_poly.pdbx_strand_id
1 'polypeptide(L)'
;DYGKSTRLLAAATLRNILGTKTLADILSERENISTGVRRLLDSATKSWGVNVERVELKDVRLPANLQRSMAAEAEAGREAKAKIVAAEGEQKASFALRDASDILNSDPTALQLRYLQTLTNNAAERESTILFPIPIDMFECFGQSLQPFEKA
;
A
#
# COMPACT_ATOMS: atom_id res chain seq x y z
N ASP A 1 -6.81 -54.61 7.10
CA ASP A 1 -7.77 -53.55 6.72
C ASP A 1 -6.99 -52.36 6.16
N TYR A 2 -7.01 -52.20 4.84
CA TYR A 2 -6.27 -51.15 4.12
C TYR A 2 -6.77 -49.73 4.47
N GLY A 3 -8.04 -49.57 4.85
CA GLY A 3 -8.61 -48.25 5.19
C GLY A 3 -8.08 -47.71 6.51
N LYS A 4 -7.83 -48.58 7.49
CA LYS A 4 -7.18 -48.19 8.76
C LYS A 4 -5.70 -47.82 8.55
N SER A 5 -4.98 -48.65 7.80
CA SER A 5 -3.55 -48.41 7.50
C SER A 5 -3.33 -47.12 6.72
N THR A 6 -4.19 -46.84 5.72
CA THR A 6 -4.13 -45.60 4.93
C THR A 6 -4.38 -44.36 5.78
N ARG A 7 -5.32 -44.40 6.73
CA ARG A 7 -5.56 -43.29 7.67
C ARG A 7 -4.37 -43.02 8.59
N LEU A 8 -3.74 -44.08 9.12
CA LEU A 8 -2.56 -43.94 9.98
C LEU A 8 -1.37 -43.37 9.20
N LEU A 9 -1.14 -43.86 7.99
CA LEU A 9 -0.12 -43.37 7.10
C LEU A 9 -0.36 -41.89 6.75
N ALA A 10 -1.58 -41.52 6.36
CA ALA A 10 -1.97 -40.13 6.10
C ALA A 10 -1.69 -39.22 7.30
N ALA A 11 -2.06 -39.64 8.51
CA ALA A 11 -1.81 -38.88 9.73
C ALA A 11 -0.31 -38.70 10.03
N ALA A 12 0.50 -39.75 9.83
CA ALA A 12 1.94 -39.69 10.03
C ALA A 12 2.63 -38.78 8.99
N THR A 13 2.27 -38.93 7.72
CA THR A 13 2.80 -38.11 6.61
C THR A 13 2.44 -36.64 6.80
N LEU A 14 1.18 -36.34 7.15
CA LEU A 14 0.72 -34.97 7.39
C LEU A 14 1.46 -34.36 8.59
N ARG A 15 1.64 -35.12 9.69
CA ARG A 15 2.40 -34.66 10.85
C ARG A 15 3.85 -34.33 10.51
N ASN A 16 4.52 -35.19 9.74
CA ASN A 16 5.93 -34.97 9.35
C ASN A 16 6.10 -33.72 8.48
N ILE A 17 5.21 -33.50 7.50
CA ILE A 17 5.26 -32.31 6.65
C ILE A 17 4.95 -31.04 7.44
N LEU A 18 3.94 -31.07 8.30
CA LEU A 18 3.59 -29.90 9.11
C LEU A 18 4.65 -29.58 10.17
N GLY A 19 5.43 -30.58 10.62
CA GLY A 19 6.53 -30.39 11.57
C GLY A 19 7.76 -29.68 11.00
N THR A 20 7.93 -29.65 9.67
CA THR A 20 9.06 -28.98 9.00
C THR A 20 8.71 -27.59 8.46
N LYS A 21 7.46 -27.16 8.62
CA LYS A 21 6.92 -25.90 8.10
C LYS A 21 6.58 -24.95 9.23
N THR A 22 6.73 -23.65 8.99
CA THR A 22 6.24 -22.64 9.94
C THR A 22 4.73 -22.52 9.85
N LEU A 23 4.08 -22.00 10.89
CA LEU A 23 2.64 -21.77 10.87
C LEU A 23 2.20 -20.82 9.74
N ALA A 24 3.01 -19.79 9.45
CA ALA A 24 2.75 -18.86 8.36
C ALA A 24 2.74 -19.59 7.00
N ASP A 25 3.67 -20.53 6.79
CA ASP A 25 3.71 -21.35 5.58
C ASP A 25 2.49 -22.27 5.50
N ILE A 26 2.05 -22.85 6.62
CA ILE A 26 0.87 -23.73 6.66
C ILE A 26 -0.41 -22.97 6.26
N LEU A 27 -0.50 -21.69 6.67
CA LEU A 27 -1.65 -20.85 6.34
C LEU A 27 -1.60 -20.34 4.89
N SER A 28 -0.40 -20.04 4.37
CA SER A 28 -0.22 -19.42 3.04
C SER A 28 -0.04 -20.43 1.91
N GLU A 29 0.56 -21.59 2.18
CA GLU A 29 0.96 -22.59 1.18
C GLU A 29 0.09 -23.87 1.21
N ARG A 30 -1.21 -23.75 1.51
CA ARG A 30 -2.10 -24.92 1.67
C ARG A 30 -2.12 -25.87 0.47
N GLU A 31 -2.09 -25.33 -0.75
CA GLU A 31 -2.10 -26.12 -1.99
C GLU A 31 -0.79 -26.90 -2.17
N ASN A 32 0.35 -26.27 -1.88
CA ASN A 32 1.67 -26.90 -1.96
C ASN A 32 1.78 -28.05 -0.96
N ILE A 33 1.29 -27.83 0.27
CA ILE A 33 1.27 -28.88 1.32
C ILE A 33 0.34 -30.02 0.89
N SER A 34 -0.86 -29.71 0.40
CA SER A 34 -1.83 -30.71 -0.07
C SER A 34 -1.24 -31.57 -1.20
N THR A 35 -0.55 -30.94 -2.15
CA THR A 35 0.12 -31.63 -3.26
C THR A 35 1.27 -32.51 -2.78
N GLY A 36 2.08 -32.02 -1.82
CA GLY A 36 3.16 -32.79 -1.21
C GLY A 36 2.65 -34.03 -0.47
N VAL A 37 1.61 -33.86 0.35
CA VAL A 37 0.96 -34.98 1.07
C VAL A 37 0.36 -35.98 0.09
N ARG A 38 -0.34 -35.52 -0.96
CA ARG A 38 -0.90 -36.38 -2.01
C ARG A 38 0.16 -37.26 -2.65
N ARG A 39 1.29 -36.67 -3.09
CA ARG A 39 2.37 -37.40 -3.76
C ARG A 39 2.97 -38.50 -2.88
N LEU A 40 3.17 -38.21 -1.60
CA LEU A 40 3.70 -39.19 -0.64
C LEU A 40 2.70 -40.30 -0.35
N LEU A 41 1.42 -39.96 -0.17
CA LEU A 41 0.39 -40.95 0.09
C LEU A 41 0.17 -41.87 -1.10
N ASP A 42 0.02 -41.31 -2.30
CA ASP A 42 -0.18 -42.08 -3.53
C ASP A 42 0.93 -43.11 -3.76
N SER A 43 2.19 -42.70 -3.59
CA SER A 43 3.35 -43.58 -3.72
C SER A 43 3.31 -44.75 -2.72
N ALA A 44 2.98 -44.47 -1.46
CA ALA A 44 2.96 -45.48 -0.40
C ALA A 44 1.74 -46.41 -0.46
N THR A 45 0.57 -45.89 -0.88
CA THR A 45 -0.68 -46.67 -0.96
C THR A 45 -0.81 -47.49 -2.24
N LYS A 46 0.03 -47.24 -3.25
CA LYS A 46 0.07 -48.00 -4.50
C LYS A 46 0.30 -49.51 -4.27
N SER A 47 1.11 -49.86 -3.27
CA SER A 47 1.35 -51.25 -2.86
C SER A 47 0.10 -51.97 -2.33
N TRP A 48 -0.91 -51.21 -1.91
CA TRP A 48 -2.19 -51.72 -1.41
C TRP A 48 -3.30 -51.65 -2.46
N GLY A 49 -3.00 -51.22 -3.69
CA GLY A 49 -4.00 -51.05 -4.75
C GLY A 49 -4.94 -49.85 -4.54
N VAL A 50 -4.55 -48.89 -3.70
CA VAL A 50 -5.35 -47.69 -3.39
C VAL A 50 -4.77 -46.48 -4.13
N ASN A 51 -5.59 -45.85 -4.96
CA ASN A 51 -5.26 -44.63 -5.71
C ASN A 51 -5.74 -43.38 -4.95
N VAL A 52 -4.86 -42.40 -4.76
CA VAL A 52 -5.18 -41.16 -4.02
C VAL A 52 -5.42 -40.01 -5.00
N GLU A 53 -6.68 -39.72 -5.30
CA GLU A 53 -7.05 -38.69 -6.29
C GLU A 53 -6.76 -37.27 -5.78
N ARG A 54 -7.25 -36.93 -4.58
CA ARG A 54 -7.11 -35.59 -3.98
C ARG A 54 -6.89 -35.66 -2.47
N VAL A 55 -6.06 -34.76 -1.97
CA VAL A 55 -5.87 -34.48 -0.54
C VAL A 55 -6.12 -32.98 -0.34
N GLU A 56 -6.80 -32.62 0.73
CA GLU A 56 -7.15 -31.24 1.03
C GLU A 56 -7.05 -30.99 2.53
N LEU A 57 -6.40 -29.89 2.90
CA LEU A 57 -6.35 -29.46 4.30
C LEU A 57 -7.67 -28.77 4.65
N LYS A 58 -8.44 -29.38 5.55
CA LYS A 58 -9.64 -28.76 6.15
C LYS A 58 -9.25 -27.68 7.19
N ASP A 59 -9.43 -27.97 8.47
CA ASP A 59 -9.31 -26.97 9.53
C ASP A 59 -7.98 -27.11 10.28
N VAL A 60 -7.31 -25.98 10.49
CA VAL A 60 -6.15 -25.88 11.39
C VAL A 60 -6.62 -25.17 12.64
N ARG A 61 -6.73 -25.91 13.75
CA ARG A 61 -7.14 -25.34 15.04
C ARG A 61 -5.90 -24.96 15.84
N LEU A 62 -5.73 -23.66 16.03
CA LEU A 62 -4.66 -23.09 16.85
C LEU A 62 -5.19 -22.86 18.27
N PRO A 63 -4.38 -23.11 19.32
CA PRO A 63 -4.78 -22.80 20.68
C PRO A 63 -4.92 -21.28 20.85
N ALA A 64 -5.89 -20.85 21.66
CA ALA A 64 -6.30 -19.44 21.74
C ALA A 64 -5.19 -18.50 22.23
N ASN A 65 -4.26 -18.99 23.06
CA ASN A 65 -3.09 -18.23 23.50
C ASN A 65 -2.16 -17.87 22.32
N LEU A 66 -1.84 -18.85 21.46
CA LEU A 66 -0.96 -18.66 20.31
C LEU A 66 -1.60 -17.73 19.28
N GLN A 67 -2.91 -17.84 19.04
CA GLN A 67 -3.62 -16.93 18.15
C GLN A 67 -3.48 -15.47 18.59
N ARG A 68 -3.59 -15.19 19.89
CA ARG A 68 -3.42 -13.83 20.43
C ARG A 68 -1.99 -13.32 20.27
N SER A 69 -0.99 -14.14 20.62
CA SER A 69 0.42 -13.75 20.47
C SER A 69 0.79 -13.49 19.01
N MET A 70 0.33 -14.34 18.10
CA MET A 70 0.56 -14.18 16.66
C MET A 70 -0.16 -12.94 16.10
N ALA A 71 -1.39 -12.66 16.55
CA ALA A 71 -2.10 -11.44 16.15
C ALA A 71 -1.34 -10.19 16.60
N ALA A 72 -0.86 -10.17 17.85
CA ALA A 72 -0.07 -9.05 18.38
C ALA A 72 1.25 -8.87 17.62
N GLU A 73 1.96 -9.97 17.30
CA GLU A 73 3.19 -9.93 16.50
C GLU A 73 2.93 -9.42 15.07
N ALA A 74 1.86 -9.92 14.43
CA ALA A 74 1.48 -9.51 13.08
C ALA A 74 1.07 -8.03 13.03
N GLU A 75 0.36 -7.53 14.05
CA GLU A 75 0.00 -6.12 14.18
C GLU A 75 1.23 -5.24 14.37
N ALA A 76 2.12 -5.59 15.29
CA ALA A 76 3.37 -4.86 15.52
C ALA A 76 4.25 -4.82 14.25
N GLY A 77 4.37 -5.96 13.56
CA GLY A 77 5.12 -6.04 12.30
C GLY A 77 4.48 -5.19 11.18
N ARG A 78 3.16 -5.13 11.13
CA ARG A 78 2.42 -4.28 10.17
C ARG A 78 2.59 -2.80 10.49
N GLU A 79 2.51 -2.41 11.76
CA GLU A 79 2.70 -1.03 12.19
C GLU A 79 4.13 -0.55 11.91
N ALA A 80 5.13 -1.38 12.21
CA ALA A 80 6.53 -1.08 11.91
C ALA A 80 6.76 -0.87 10.40
N LYS A 81 6.24 -1.76 9.55
CA LYS A 81 6.30 -1.62 8.10
C LYS A 81 5.58 -0.36 7.61
N ALA A 82 4.42 -0.03 8.18
CA ALA A 82 3.67 1.17 7.83
C ALA A 82 4.48 2.44 8.12
N LYS A 83 5.19 2.50 9.25
CA LYS A 83 6.07 3.63 9.61
C LYS A 83 7.22 3.80 8.61
N ILE A 84 7.85 2.70 8.19
CA ILE A 84 8.94 2.73 7.19
C ILE A 84 8.41 3.28 5.86
N VAL A 85 7.28 2.74 5.37
CA VAL A 85 6.67 3.18 4.11
C VAL A 85 6.24 4.65 4.18
N ALA A 86 5.71 5.11 5.32
CA ALA A 86 5.36 6.51 5.52
C ALA A 86 6.60 7.41 5.46
N ALA A 87 7.68 7.05 6.15
CA ALA A 87 8.92 7.81 6.14
C ALA A 87 9.57 7.87 4.74
N GLU A 88 9.59 6.75 4.01
CA GLU A 88 10.04 6.71 2.62
C GLU A 88 9.17 7.56 1.69
N GLY A 89 7.85 7.54 1.90
CA GLY A 89 6.90 8.37 1.18
C GLY A 89 7.13 9.86 1.42
N GLU A 90 7.36 10.25 2.68
CA GLU A 90 7.65 11.63 3.08
C GLU A 90 8.98 12.12 2.50
N GLN A 91 10.01 11.27 2.50
CA GLN A 91 11.30 11.60 1.88
C GLN A 91 11.14 11.84 0.36
N LYS A 92 10.44 10.95 -0.35
CA LYS A 92 10.19 11.10 -1.79
C LYS A 92 9.38 12.36 -2.09
N ALA A 93 8.35 12.63 -1.29
CA ALA A 93 7.56 13.86 -1.41
C ALA A 93 8.43 15.11 -1.19
N SER A 94 9.32 15.10 -0.18
CA SER A 94 10.21 16.21 0.12
C SER A 94 11.17 16.52 -1.04
N PHE A 95 11.73 15.49 -1.69
CA PHE A 95 12.56 15.68 -2.88
C PHE A 95 11.77 16.30 -4.04
N ALA A 96 10.58 15.77 -4.34
CA ALA A 96 9.75 16.32 -5.41
C ALA A 96 9.34 17.79 -5.15
N LEU A 97 9.06 18.13 -3.88
CA LEU A 97 8.74 19.51 -3.48
C LEU A 97 9.95 20.45 -3.60
N ARG A 98 11.15 19.96 -3.23
CA ARG A 98 12.39 20.72 -3.43
C ARG A 98 12.62 21.02 -4.91
N ASP A 99 12.53 20.01 -5.77
CA ASP A 99 12.74 20.19 -7.21
C ASP A 99 11.72 21.18 -7.78
N ALA A 100 10.46 21.09 -7.37
CA ALA A 100 9.43 22.06 -7.75
C ALA A 100 9.76 23.48 -7.26
N SER A 101 10.27 23.63 -6.04
CA SER A 101 10.69 24.92 -5.49
C SER A 101 11.88 25.52 -6.26
N ASP A 102 12.86 24.71 -6.63
CA ASP A 102 14.03 25.15 -7.39
C ASP A 102 13.60 25.66 -8.78
N ILE A 103 12.65 24.97 -9.43
CA ILE A 103 12.04 25.42 -10.69
C ILE A 103 11.29 26.73 -10.51
N LEU A 104 10.45 26.86 -9.47
CA LEU A 104 9.69 28.08 -9.21
C LEU A 104 10.59 29.29 -8.90
N ASN A 105 11.74 29.06 -8.27
CA ASN A 105 12.69 30.13 -7.96
C ASN A 105 13.50 30.56 -9.20
N SER A 106 13.68 29.68 -10.18
CA SER A 106 14.43 29.97 -11.41
C SER A 106 13.71 30.96 -12.34
N ASP A 107 12.38 31.04 -12.30
CA ASP A 107 11.57 31.93 -13.14
C ASP A 107 10.49 32.65 -12.31
N PRO A 108 10.59 33.98 -12.10
CA PRO A 108 9.59 34.77 -11.38
C PRO A 108 8.17 34.65 -11.96
N THR A 109 8.06 34.41 -13.26
CA THR A 109 6.77 34.26 -13.98
C THR A 109 6.05 32.97 -13.58
N ALA A 110 6.80 31.93 -13.20
CA ALA A 110 6.24 30.64 -12.79
C ALA A 110 5.45 30.73 -11.47
N LEU A 111 5.91 31.57 -10.52
CA LEU A 111 5.19 31.85 -9.28
C LEU A 111 3.86 32.57 -9.55
N GLN A 112 3.84 33.52 -10.48
CA GLN A 112 2.62 34.23 -10.85
C GLN A 112 1.60 33.29 -11.51
N LEU A 113 2.03 32.40 -12.41
CA LEU A 113 1.17 31.37 -13.00
C LEU A 113 0.64 30.39 -11.94
N ARG A 114 1.49 29.93 -11.01
CA ARG A 114 1.07 29.07 -9.89
C ARG A 114 0.05 29.76 -9.01
N TYR A 115 0.23 31.05 -8.73
CA TYR A 115 -0.72 31.86 -7.97
C TYR A 115 -2.08 31.93 -8.67
N LEU A 116 -2.10 32.26 -9.97
CA LEU A 116 -3.34 32.29 -10.77
C LEU A 116 -4.04 30.92 -10.85
N GLN A 117 -3.28 29.83 -11.01
CA GLN A 117 -3.84 28.47 -10.96
C GLN A 117 -4.44 28.13 -9.59
N THR A 118 -3.78 28.53 -8.50
CA THR A 118 -4.28 28.30 -7.14
C THR A 118 -5.58 29.07 -6.90
N LEU A 119 -5.66 30.31 -7.36
CA LEU A 119 -6.89 31.11 -7.33
C LEU A 119 -8.00 30.46 -8.15
N THR A 120 -7.70 29.99 -9.36
CA THR A 120 -8.70 29.34 -10.24
C THR A 120 -9.22 28.04 -9.63
N ASN A 121 -8.34 27.22 -9.06
CA ASN A 121 -8.73 25.97 -8.39
C ASN A 121 -9.58 26.23 -7.14
N ASN A 122 -9.23 27.23 -6.33
CA ASN A 122 -10.00 27.55 -5.12
C ASN A 122 -11.33 28.23 -5.43
N ALA A 123 -11.38 29.07 -6.47
CA ALA A 123 -12.60 29.72 -6.95
C ALA A 123 -13.58 28.75 -7.60
N ALA A 124 -13.11 27.63 -8.15
CA ALA A 124 -13.98 26.57 -8.65
C ALA A 124 -14.70 25.81 -7.51
N GLU A 125 -14.10 25.75 -6.31
CA GLU A 125 -14.65 25.02 -5.16
C GLU A 125 -15.59 25.86 -4.27
N ARG A 126 -15.51 27.21 -4.31
CA ARG A 126 -16.36 28.11 -3.50
C ARG A 126 -16.73 29.39 -4.26
N GLU A 127 -17.97 29.85 -4.14
CA GLU A 127 -18.42 31.21 -4.52
C GLU A 127 -17.70 32.28 -3.66
N SER A 128 -16.41 32.48 -3.91
CA SER A 128 -15.53 33.35 -3.13
C SER A 128 -15.22 34.62 -3.92
N THR A 129 -15.50 35.79 -3.35
CA THR A 129 -15.09 37.08 -3.90
C THR A 129 -13.57 37.19 -3.83
N ILE A 130 -12.90 37.11 -4.98
CA ILE A 130 -11.43 37.15 -5.09
C ILE A 130 -10.97 38.61 -5.01
N LEU A 131 -10.26 38.98 -3.94
CA LEU A 131 -9.62 40.29 -3.80
C LEU A 131 -8.31 40.29 -4.61
N PHE A 132 -8.31 40.96 -5.77
CA PHE A 132 -7.15 41.08 -6.64
C PHE A 132 -6.42 42.41 -6.38
N PRO A 133 -5.23 42.40 -5.73
CA PRO A 133 -4.45 43.62 -5.58
C PRO A 133 -3.82 43.97 -6.93
N ILE A 134 -4.32 45.02 -7.57
CA ILE A 134 -3.72 45.56 -8.78
C ILE A 134 -2.45 46.34 -8.38
N PRO A 135 -1.29 46.13 -9.05
CA PRO A 135 -0.07 46.87 -8.79
C PRO A 135 -0.30 48.38 -8.83
N ILE A 136 0.26 49.13 -7.88
CA ILE A 136 0.14 50.61 -7.82
C ILE A 136 0.67 51.25 -9.12
N ASP A 137 1.64 50.62 -9.77
CA ASP A 137 2.22 51.06 -11.05
C ASP A 137 1.17 51.11 -12.19
N MET A 138 0.10 50.30 -12.13
CA MET A 138 -1.01 50.41 -13.08
C MET A 138 -1.86 51.67 -12.86
N PHE A 139 -1.86 52.22 -11.64
CA PHE A 139 -2.52 53.48 -11.34
C PHE A 139 -1.68 54.71 -11.75
N GLU A 140 -0.36 54.58 -11.90
CA GLU A 140 0.49 55.67 -12.39
C GLU A 140 0.10 56.15 -13.79
N CYS A 141 -0.38 55.23 -14.64
CA CYS A 141 -0.87 55.55 -15.99
C CYS A 141 -2.15 56.42 -15.98
N PHE A 142 -2.97 56.33 -14.93
CA PHE A 142 -4.16 57.19 -14.77
C PHE A 142 -3.82 58.60 -14.30
N GLY A 143 -2.75 58.76 -13.50
CA GLY A 143 -2.35 60.04 -12.92
C GLY A 143 -1.77 61.07 -13.91
N GLN A 144 -1.21 60.62 -15.04
CA GLN A 144 -0.60 61.52 -16.03
C GLN A 144 -1.60 62.17 -17.00
N SER A 145 -2.86 61.73 -17.05
CA SER A 145 -3.88 62.27 -17.97
C SER A 145 -4.66 63.50 -17.43
N LEU A 146 -4.40 63.91 -16.18
CA LEU A 146 -5.10 65.01 -15.50
C LEU A 146 -4.21 66.23 -15.26
N GLN A 147 -3.32 66.59 -16.20
CA GLN A 147 -2.73 67.94 -16.20
C GLN A 147 -3.72 68.90 -16.88
N PRO A 148 -4.27 69.91 -16.16
CA PRO A 148 -5.07 70.93 -16.80
C PRO A 148 -4.21 71.73 -17.79
N PHE A 149 -4.72 71.88 -19.01
CA PHE A 149 -4.15 72.74 -20.03
C PHE A 149 -4.39 74.21 -19.64
N GLU A 150 -3.53 74.77 -18.81
CA GLU A 150 -3.48 76.22 -18.57
C GLU A 150 -2.24 76.82 -19.24
N LYS A 151 -2.45 77.37 -20.44
CA LYS A 151 -1.62 78.40 -21.07
C LYS A 151 -2.54 79.42 -21.74
N ALA A 152 -2.61 80.62 -21.17
CA ALA A 152 -2.46 81.93 -21.82
C ALA A 152 -2.91 83.04 -20.85
#